data_AF-A0A3B9RZN5-F1
#
_entry.id   AF-A0A3B9RZN5-F1
#
_cell.length_a   1.000
_cell.length_b   1.000
_cell.length_c   1.000
_cell.angle_alpha   90.00
_cell.angle_beta   90.00
_cell.angle_gamma   90.00
#
_symmetry.space_group_name_H-M   'P 1'
#
loop_
_entity.id
_entity.type
_entity.pdbx_description
1 polymer ?
#
loop_
_entity_poly.entity_id
_entity_poly.type
_entity_poly.pdbx_seq_one_letter_code
_entity_poly.pdbx_strand_id
1 'polypeptide(L)' 'IRRTPVGKLPYGLQKRVELGRALAMDPELLLLDEPMAGMNIE' A
#
# COMPACT_ATOMS: atom_id res chain seq x y z
N ILE A 1 12.99 -7.15 -7.02
CA ILE A 1 11.89 -6.45 -6.29
C ILE A 1 11.89 -6.74 -4.79
N ARG A 2 11.92 -8.00 -4.31
CA ARG A 2 11.76 -8.37 -2.88
C ARG A 2 12.78 -7.75 -1.88
N ARG A 3 13.91 -7.20 -2.35
CA ARG A 3 14.92 -6.51 -1.51
C ARG A 3 15.07 -5.02 -1.84
N THR A 4 14.17 -4.48 -2.66
CA THR A 4 14.17 -3.07 -3.04
C THR A 4 13.50 -2.26 -1.92
N PRO A 5 14.10 -1.16 -1.42
CA PRO A 5 13.44 -0.28 -0.46
C PRO A 5 12.11 0.25 -1.00
N VAL A 6 11.09 0.38 -0.15
CA VAL A 6 9.72 0.76 -0.56
C VAL A 6 9.70 2.05 -1.36
N GLY A 7 10.43 3.09 -0.93
CA GLY A 7 10.50 4.38 -1.65
C GLY A 7 11.10 4.32 -3.07
N LYS A 8 11.65 3.17 -3.48
CA LYS A 8 12.15 2.94 -4.85
C LYS A 8 11.22 2.05 -5.71
N LEU A 9 10.10 1.60 -5.16
CA LEU A 9 9.11 0.81 -5.92
C LEU A 9 8.24 1.73 -6.79
N PRO A 10 7.65 1.24 -7.88
CA PRO A 10 6.57 1.94 -8.56
C PRO A 10 5.44 2.34 -7.59
N TYR A 11 4.83 3.51 -7.80
CA TYR A 11 3.85 4.11 -6.88
C TYR A 11 2.72 3.14 -6.48
N GLY A 12 2.15 2.41 -7.44
CA GLY A 12 1.11 1.40 -7.15
C GLY A 12 1.59 0.26 -6.23
N LEU A 13 2.86 -0.15 -6.34
CA LEU A 13 3.44 -1.14 -5.42
C LEU A 13 3.74 -0.54 -4.05
N GLN A 14 4.14 0.74 -3.97
CA GLN A 14 4.30 1.44 -2.69
C GLN A 14 2.98 1.45 -1.90
N LYS A 15 1.88 1.84 -2.56
CA LYS A 15 0.53 1.85 -1.98
C LYS A 15 0.08 0.47 -1.49
N ARG A 16 0.33 -0.59 -2.25
CA ARG A 16 0.03 -1.97 -1.82
C ARG A 16 0.82 -2.38 -0.58
N VAL A 17 2.08 -1.97 -0.46
CA VAL A 17 2.91 -2.25 0.74
C VAL A 17 2.41 -1.45 1.94
N GLU A 18 1.99 -0.20 1.76
CA GLU A 18 1.36 0.60 2.82
C GLU A 18 0.08 -0.05 3.34
N LEU A 19 -0.82 -0.45 2.45
CA LEU A 19 -2.07 -1.13 2.82
C LEU A 19 -1.78 -2.47 3.51
N GLY A 20 -0.88 -3.28 2.97
CA GLY A 20 -0.48 -4.56 3.58
C GLY A 20 0.11 -4.37 4.98
N ARG A 21 0.87 -3.30 5.22
CA ARG A 21 1.40 -2.95 6.55
C ARG A 21 0.28 -2.58 7.52
N ALA A 22 -0.73 -1.85 7.07
CA ALA A 22 -1.87 -1.49 7.89
C ALA A 22 -2.69 -2.74 8.29
N LEU A 23 -2.94 -3.64 7.35
CA LEU A 23 -3.64 -4.91 7.59
C LEU A 23 -2.84 -5.87 8.48
N ALA A 24 -1.51 -5.88 8.38
CA ALA A 24 -0.65 -6.74 9.20
C ALA A 24 -0.72 -6.45 10.71
N MET A 25 -1.28 -5.30 11.12
CA MET A 25 -1.53 -4.97 12.52
C MET A 25 -2.81 -5.59 13.07
N ASP A 26 -3.53 -6.37 12.27
CA ASP A 26 -4.83 -6.98 12.61
C ASP A 26 -5.83 -5.96 13.21
N PRO A 27 -6.09 -4.82 12.54
CA PRO A 27 -6.95 -3.79 13.09
C PRO A 27 -8.41 -4.23 13.06
N GLU A 28 -9.15 -3.99 14.16
CA GLU A 28 -10.60 -4.17 14.20
C GLU A 28 -11.34 -3.17 13.28
N LEU A 29 -10.74 -2.01 13.03
CA LEU A 29 -11.25 -0.97 12.13
C LEU A 29 -10.09 -0.30 11.38
N LEU A 30 -10.18 -0.30 10.05
CA LEU A 30 -9.22 0.38 9.17
C LEU A 30 -9.93 1.52 8.43
N LEU A 31 -9.56 2.76 8.75
CA LEU A 31 -10.03 3.94 8.03
C LEU A 31 -9.13 4.22 6.83
N LEU A 32 -9.74 4.34 5.66
CA LEU A 32 -9.06 4.61 4.40
C LEU A 32 -9.65 5.87 3.80
N ASP A 33 -8.84 6.91 3.67
CA ASP A 33 -9.22 8.10 2.90
C ASP A 33 -8.72 7.93 1.47
N GLU A 34 -9.66 7.89 0.52
CA GLU A 34 -9.42 7.67 -0.91
C GLU A 34 -8.35 6.61 -1.26
N PRO A 35 -8.49 5.34 -0.83
CA PRO A 35 -7.44 4.32 -1.01
C PRO A 35 -7.09 4.01 -2.47
N MET A 36 -8.00 4.34 -3.39
CA MET A 36 -7.84 4.12 -4.82
C MET A 36 -7.19 5.31 -5.55
N ALA A 37 -6.99 6.45 -4.87
CA ALA A 37 -6.39 7.64 -5.48
C ALA A 37 -4.94 7.36 -5.92
N GLY A 38 -4.71 7.43 -7.23
CA GLY A 38 -3.40 7.18 -7.85
C GLY A 38 -3.04 5.70 -8.02
N MET A 39 -3.96 4.77 -7.79
CA MET A 39 -3.83 3.39 -8.25
C MET A 39 -4.37 3.28 -9.67
N ASN A 40 -3.49 3.32 -10.69
CA ASN A 40 -3.92 2.95 -12.04
C ASN A 40 -4.29 1.47 -12.07
N ILE A 41 -5.50 1.20 -12.59
CA ILE A 41 -6.00 -0.15 -12.87
C ILE A 41 -5.41 -0.56 -14.22
N GLU A 42 -4.12 -0.92 -14.24
CA GLU A 42 -3.53 -1.70 -15.35
C GLU A 42 -3.33 -3.15 -14.90
#